data_AF-A0A1A9VU80-F1
#
_entry.id   AF-A0A1A9VU80-F1
#
_cell.length_a   1.000
_cell.length_b   1.000
_cell.length_c   1.000
_cell.angle_alpha   90.00
_cell.angle_beta   90.00
_cell.angle_gamma   90.00
#
_symmetry.space_group_name_H-M   'P 1'
#
loop_
_entity.id
_entity.type
_entity.pdbx_description
1 polymer ?
#
loop_
_entity_poly.entity_id
_entity_poly.type
_entity_poly.pdbx_seq_one_letter_code
_entity_poly.pdbx_strand_id
1 'polypeptide(L)'
;MERRRLLLNRVLLRQNPRNVHEWHKRLKLCEDKPHEIVNTYTEAVQTVQPKLSAGKLHTVWEEFAKFVEANGQVENVREMKRATEVEFVKVENLASIWCEWAEMEIR
;
A
#
# COMPACT_ATOMS: atom_id res chain seq x y z
N MET A 1 16.26 -15.91 -9.72
CA MET A 1 16.05 -15.94 -8.25
C MET A 1 14.78 -15.21 -7.83
N GLU A 2 14.41 -14.08 -8.45
CA GLU A 2 13.19 -13.30 -8.12
C GLU A 2 11.88 -14.05 -8.24
N ARG A 3 11.68 -14.86 -9.30
CA ARG A 3 10.46 -15.67 -9.46
C ARG A 3 10.16 -16.55 -8.23
N ARG A 4 11.19 -17.13 -7.61
CA ARG A 4 11.01 -17.95 -6.39
C ARG A 4 10.56 -17.10 -5.21
N ARG A 5 11.09 -15.88 -5.07
CA ARG A 5 10.73 -14.94 -3.99
C ARG A 5 9.29 -14.43 -4.14
N LEU A 6 8.88 -14.08 -5.36
CA LEU A 6 7.50 -13.69 -5.66
C LEU A 6 6.50 -14.82 -5.38
N LEU A 7 6.82 -16.05 -5.78
CA LEU A 7 5.96 -17.21 -5.52
C LEU A 7 5.82 -17.52 -4.02
N LEU A 8 6.93 -17.44 -3.28
CA LEU A 8 6.91 -17.63 -1.83
C LEU A 8 6.07 -16.56 -1.14
N ASN A 9 6.25 -15.29 -1.50
CA ASN A 9 5.46 -14.19 -0.96
C ASN A 9 3.96 -14.36 -1.27
N ARG A 10 3.61 -14.81 -2.48
CA ARG A 10 2.22 -15.14 -2.84
C ARG A 10 1.63 -16.24 -1.94
N VAL A 11 2.41 -17.26 -1.59
CA VAL A 11 1.98 -18.32 -0.65
C VAL A 11 1.75 -17.74 0.75
N LEU A 12 2.67 -16.89 1.23
CA LEU A 12 2.57 -16.26 2.55
C LEU A 12 1.35 -15.32 2.65
N LEU A 13 1.07 -14.55 1.60
CA LEU A 13 -0.11 -13.69 1.54
C LEU A 13 -1.43 -14.49 1.42
N ARG A 14 -1.42 -15.68 0.81
CA ARG A 14 -2.59 -16.59 0.84
C ARG A 14 -2.82 -17.18 2.22
N GLN A 15 -1.76 -17.44 2.98
CA GLN A 15 -1.87 -17.94 4.36
C GLN A 15 -2.33 -16.86 5.33
N ASN A 16 -1.75 -15.65 5.22
CA ASN A 16 -2.13 -14.51 6.04
C ASN A 16 -2.25 -13.23 5.20
N PRO A 17 -3.44 -12.99 4.61
CA PRO A 17 -3.70 -11.81 3.79
C PRO A 17 -3.55 -10.48 4.53
N ARG A 18 -3.63 -10.49 5.87
CA ARG A 18 -3.60 -9.30 6.72
C ARG A 18 -2.18 -8.94 7.19
N ASN A 19 -1.16 -9.65 6.72
CA ASN A 19 0.23 -9.41 7.10
C ASN A 19 0.82 -8.27 6.26
N VAL A 20 0.86 -7.08 6.87
CA VAL A 20 1.36 -5.85 6.24
C VAL A 20 2.84 -5.99 5.85
N HIS A 21 3.64 -6.73 6.63
CA HIS A 21 5.06 -6.90 6.34
C HIS A 21 5.32 -7.69 5.05
N GLU A 22 4.47 -8.67 4.74
CA GLU A 22 4.58 -9.41 3.47
C GLU A 22 4.13 -8.57 2.28
N TRP A 23 3.17 -7.64 2.46
CA TRP A 23 2.83 -6.66 1.43
C TRP A 23 4.00 -5.73 1.12
N HIS A 24 4.70 -5.22 2.14
CA HIS A 24 5.93 -4.44 1.93
C HIS A 24 7.01 -5.22 1.16
N LYS A 25 7.23 -6.49 1.50
CA LYS A 25 8.17 -7.33 0.73
C LYS A 25 7.73 -7.47 -0.72
N ARG A 26 6.43 -7.60 -0.99
CA ARG A 26 5.91 -7.70 -2.35
C ARG A 26 6.15 -6.42 -3.14
N LEU A 27 5.92 -5.27 -2.51
CA LEU A 27 6.17 -3.96 -3.10
C LEU A 27 7.65 -3.78 -3.47
N LYS A 28 8.56 -4.14 -2.56
CA LYS A 28 10.01 -4.14 -2.82
C LYS A 28 10.41 -5.07 -3.96
N LEU A 29 9.76 -6.23 -4.08
CA LEU A 29 10.03 -7.18 -5.15
C LEU A 29 9.45 -6.74 -6.51
N CYS A 30 8.52 -5.78 -6.51
CA CYS A 30 7.88 -5.25 -7.73
C CYS A 30 8.39 -3.86 -8.11
N GLU A 31 9.40 -3.30 -7.41
CA GLU A 31 9.95 -1.93 -7.61
C GLU A 31 10.23 -1.57 -9.08
N ASP A 32 10.73 -2.52 -9.88
CA ASP A 32 11.06 -2.30 -11.29
C ASP A 32 9.85 -2.24 -12.24
N LYS A 33 8.63 -2.50 -11.74
CA LYS A 33 7.42 -2.64 -12.56
C LYS A 33 6.26 -1.79 -12.02
N PRO A 34 6.10 -0.56 -12.53
CA PRO A 34 5.13 0.37 -11.97
C PRO A 34 3.68 -0.13 -12.02
N HIS A 35 3.30 -0.84 -13.09
CA HIS A 35 1.96 -1.40 -13.22
C HIS A 35 1.69 -2.56 -12.24
N GLU A 36 2.69 -3.37 -11.89
CA GLU A 36 2.52 -4.44 -10.90
C GLU A 36 2.43 -3.89 -9.47
N ILE A 37 3.09 -2.77 -9.20
CA ILE A 37 3.05 -2.07 -7.91
C ILE A 37 1.63 -1.54 -7.63
N VAL A 38 1.04 -0.79 -8.57
CA VAL A 38 -0.33 -0.24 -8.42
C VAL A 38 -1.35 -1.37 -8.20
N ASN A 39 -1.25 -2.46 -8.97
CA ASN A 39 -2.10 -3.64 -8.76
C ASN A 39 -1.89 -4.27 -7.38
N THR A 40 -0.64 -4.39 -6.94
CA THR A 40 -0.31 -4.95 -5.62
C THR A 40 -0.85 -4.08 -4.49
N TYR A 41 -0.80 -2.75 -4.62
CA TYR A 41 -1.41 -1.83 -3.66
C TYR A 41 -2.93 -1.97 -3.65
N THR A 42 -3.57 -2.01 -4.81
CA THR A 42 -5.03 -2.20 -4.90
C THR A 42 -5.45 -3.51 -4.24
N GLU A 43 -4.73 -4.61 -4.49
CA GLU A 43 -4.95 -5.88 -3.81
C GLU A 43 -4.74 -5.76 -2.28
N ALA A 44 -3.66 -5.10 -1.84
CA ALA A 44 -3.33 -4.93 -0.43
C ALA A 44 -4.44 -4.18 0.32
N VAL A 45 -4.95 -3.11 -0.27
CA VAL A 45 -5.98 -2.24 0.33
C VAL A 45 -7.33 -2.94 0.42
N GLN A 46 -7.71 -3.71 -0.61
CA GLN A 46 -8.93 -4.49 -0.58
C GLN A 46 -8.86 -5.65 0.43
N THR A 47 -7.66 -6.16 0.67
CA THR A 47 -7.44 -7.38 1.45
C THR A 47 -7.18 -7.11 2.93
N VAL A 48 -6.45 -6.04 3.25
CA VAL A 48 -6.03 -5.74 4.62
C VAL A 48 -7.09 -4.92 5.34
N GLN A 49 -7.80 -5.56 6.26
CA GLN A 49 -8.69 -4.88 7.19
C GLN A 49 -7.88 -4.25 8.33
N PRO A 50 -7.93 -2.93 8.55
CA PRO A 50 -7.12 -2.23 9.56
C PRO A 50 -7.38 -2.71 10.99
N LYS A 51 -8.63 -3.15 11.27
CA LYS A 51 -9.03 -3.65 12.60
C LYS A 51 -8.36 -4.95 12.99
N LEU A 52 -7.89 -5.73 12.01
CA LEU A 52 -7.36 -7.08 12.19
C LEU A 52 -5.94 -7.24 11.62
N SER A 53 -5.32 -6.15 11.17
CA SER A 53 -4.02 -6.18 10.52
C SER A 53 -2.89 -6.38 11.55
N ALA A 54 -2.05 -7.38 11.30
CA ALA A 54 -0.81 -7.57 12.03
C ALA A 54 0.25 -6.64 11.43
N GLY A 55 0.24 -5.37 11.84
CA GLY A 55 1.17 -4.35 11.37
C GLY A 55 0.54 -2.97 11.21
N LYS A 56 1.35 -2.01 10.76
CA LYS A 56 0.95 -0.61 10.55
C LYS A 56 0.46 -0.43 9.10
N LEU A 57 -0.84 -0.51 8.84
CA LEU A 57 -1.35 -0.35 7.48
C LEU A 57 -1.01 1.02 6.85
N HIS A 58 -0.82 2.07 7.66
CA HIS A 58 -0.42 3.40 7.15
C HIS A 58 0.90 3.38 6.39
N THR A 59 1.86 2.50 6.74
CA THR A 59 3.17 2.48 6.07
C THR A 59 3.06 2.02 4.63
N VAL A 60 2.06 1.19 4.30
CA VAL A 60 1.76 0.79 2.92
C VAL A 60 1.32 2.02 2.12
N TRP A 61 0.46 2.86 2.69
CA TRP A 61 0.02 4.09 2.04
C TRP A 61 1.14 5.13 1.90
N GLU A 62 2.03 5.26 2.90
CA GLU A 62 3.21 6.12 2.82
C GLU A 62 4.17 5.69 1.69
N GLU A 63 4.44 4.40 1.54
CA GLU A 63 5.26 3.90 0.44
C GLU A 63 4.57 4.09 -0.91
N PHE A 64 3.23 4.02 -0.97
CA PHE A 64 2.48 4.31 -2.19
C PHE A 64 2.57 5.78 -2.57
N ALA A 65 2.39 6.69 -1.62
CA ALA A 65 2.52 8.13 -1.83
C ALA A 65 3.87 8.48 -2.45
N LYS A 66 4.97 7.96 -1.87
CA LYS A 66 6.33 8.13 -2.39
C LYS A 66 6.50 7.57 -3.79
N PHE A 67 5.90 6.42 -4.08
CA PHE A 67 5.94 5.81 -5.40
C PHE A 67 5.19 6.64 -6.46
N VAL A 68 4.01 7.14 -6.12
CA VAL A 68 3.21 8.00 -7.01
C VAL A 68 3.93 9.32 -7.28
N GLU A 69 4.55 9.90 -6.26
CA GLU A 69 5.38 11.10 -6.38
C GLU A 69 6.59 10.87 -7.28
N ALA A 70 7.33 9.76 -7.09
CA ALA A 70 8.50 9.43 -7.90
C ALA A 70 8.18 9.19 -9.38
N ASN A 71 7.00 8.63 -9.69
CA ASN A 71 6.59 8.32 -11.05
C ASN A 71 5.71 9.39 -11.72
N GLY A 72 5.39 10.49 -11.02
CA GLY A 72 4.56 11.57 -11.54
C GLY A 72 3.15 11.14 -11.96
N GLN A 73 2.63 10.05 -11.38
CA GLN A 73 1.32 9.49 -11.76
C GLN A 73 0.18 10.15 -10.98
N VAL A 74 -0.12 11.41 -11.33
CA VAL A 74 -1.14 12.22 -10.66
C VAL A 74 -2.52 11.55 -10.64
N GLU A 75 -2.85 10.71 -11.62
CA GLU A 75 -4.12 9.95 -11.62
C GLU A 75 -4.26 8.97 -10.44
N ASN A 76 -3.14 8.45 -9.92
CA ASN A 76 -3.14 7.53 -8.79
C ASN A 76 -3.35 8.24 -7.45
N VAL A 77 -3.26 9.57 -7.39
CA VAL A 77 -3.61 10.39 -6.20
C VAL A 77 -5.07 10.14 -5.80
N ARG A 78 -5.95 9.91 -6.79
CA ARG A 78 -7.36 9.57 -6.57
C ARG A 78 -7.55 8.21 -5.93
N GLU A 79 -6.64 7.27 -6.16
CA GLU A 79 -6.66 5.98 -5.47
C GLU A 79 -6.31 6.14 -3.99
N MET A 80 -5.47 7.11 -3.65
CA MET A 80 -5.13 7.45 -2.27
C MET A 80 -6.31 8.08 -1.51
N LYS A 81 -7.23 8.74 -2.20
CA LYS A 81 -8.52 9.13 -1.59
C LYS A 81 -9.28 7.93 -1.05
N ARG A 82 -9.22 6.76 -1.70
CA ARG A 82 -9.85 5.53 -1.17
C ARG A 82 -9.22 5.08 0.15
N ALA A 83 -7.96 5.45 0.41
CA ALA A 83 -7.32 5.23 1.71
C ALA A 83 -8.05 5.96 2.84
N THR A 84 -8.58 7.16 2.57
CA THR A 84 -9.27 7.97 3.58
C THR A 84 -10.63 7.40 3.99
N GLU A 85 -11.21 6.54 3.15
CA GLU A 85 -12.47 5.84 3.40
C GLU A 85 -12.28 4.58 4.26
N VAL A 86 -11.03 4.17 4.48
CA VAL A 86 -10.71 2.98 5.28
C VAL A 86 -10.76 3.31 6.77
N GLU A 87 -11.58 2.56 7.53
CA GLU A 87 -11.68 2.73 8.99
C GLU A 87 -10.44 2.21 9.74
N PHE A 88 -9.47 3.08 10.00
CA PHE A 88 -8.33 2.78 10.85
C PHE A 88 -8.70 2.71 12.33
N VAL A 89 -8.02 1.84 13.08
CA VAL A 89 -8.20 1.72 14.55
C VAL A 89 -7.76 2.98 15.29
N LYS A 90 -6.69 3.63 14.80
CA LYS A 90 -6.16 4.87 15.37
C LYS A 90 -6.43 6.03 14.44
N VAL A 91 -6.97 7.10 15.00
CA VAL A 91 -7.24 8.36 14.28
C VAL A 91 -5.95 8.99 13.73
N GLU A 92 -4.84 8.85 14.46
CA GLU A 92 -3.51 9.34 14.03
C GLU A 92 -3.10 8.81 12.65
N ASN A 93 -3.35 7.52 12.37
CA ASN A 93 -3.02 6.91 11.08
C ASN A 93 -3.84 7.52 9.94
N LEU A 94 -5.11 7.83 10.21
CA LEU A 94 -5.99 8.47 9.24
C LEU A 94 -5.53 9.91 8.98
N ALA A 95 -5.17 10.65 10.03
CA ALA A 95 -4.66 12.01 9.92
C ALA A 95 -3.40 12.10 9.06
N SER A 96 -2.43 11.20 9.24
CA SER A 96 -1.22 11.15 8.40
C SER A 96 -1.56 10.93 6.92
N ILE A 97 -2.52 10.05 6.60
CA ILE A 97 -2.93 9.81 5.21
C ILE A 97 -3.60 11.04 4.60
N TRP A 98 -4.42 11.76 5.37
CA TRP A 98 -5.04 13.01 4.92
C TRP A 98 -4.02 14.11 4.66
N CYS A 99 -3.02 14.26 5.54
CA CYS A 99 -1.93 15.22 5.33
C CYS A 99 -1.20 14.91 4.03
N GLU A 100 -0.82 13.65 3.82
CA GLU A 100 -0.02 13.27 2.65
C GLU A 100 -0.82 13.39 1.36
N TRP A 101 -2.13 13.12 1.40
CA TRP A 101 -3.01 13.37 0.26
C TRP A 101 -3.15 14.86 -0.04
N ALA A 102 -3.34 15.69 0.98
CA ALA A 102 -3.41 17.14 0.79
C ALA A 102 -2.09 17.72 0.27
N GLU A 103 -0.94 17.24 0.75
CA GLU A 103 0.37 17.67 0.25
C GLU A 103 0.59 17.28 -1.21
N MET A 104 0.15 16.09 -1.62
CA MET A 104 0.22 15.64 -3.02
C MET A 104 -0.72 16.40 -3.96
N GLU A 105 -1.88 16.87 -3.48
CA GLU A 105 -2.84 17.62 -4.31
C GLU A 105 -2.42 19.09 -4.51
N ILE A 106 -1.66 19.66 -3.56
CA ILE A 106 -1.21 21.07 -3.61
C ILE A 106 0.08 21.25 -4.42
N ARG A 107 0.88 20.19 -4.57
CA ARG A 107 2.15 20.20 -5.32
C ARG A 107 1.97 20.08 -6.83
#